data_AF-A0A4R8EL34-F1
#
_entry.id   AF-A0A4R8EL34-F1
#
_cell.length_a   1.000
_cell.length_b   1.000
_cell.length_c   1.000
_cell.angle_alpha   90.00
_cell.angle_beta   90.00
_cell.angle_gamma   90.00
#
_symmetry.space_group_name_H-M   'P 1'
#
loop_
_entity.id
_entity.type
_entity.pdbx_description
1 polymer ?
#
loop_
_entity_poly.entity_id
_entity_poly.type
_entity_poly.pdbx_seq_one_letter_code
_entity_poly.pdbx_strand_id
1 'polypeptide(L)'
;MKKTILLTILLAALASCSDSDTVQDIETPTTPTNPTTSITYSKNVKSIIDANCISCHSSGRSAAFRPLTTFAEVKAAVENSGLLNRIQLQNGQQGLMPQGGRMSQANIDLIVKWNTDGLKEN
;
A
#
# COMPACT_ATOMS: atom_id res chain seq x y z
N MET A 1 49.30 33.23 6.84
CA MET A 1 49.79 33.47 5.47
C MET A 1 50.39 32.19 4.90
N LYS A 2 50.23 31.96 3.57
CA LYS A 2 50.69 30.84 2.70
C LYS A 2 49.55 29.83 2.39
N LYS A 3 48.73 30.09 1.36
CA LYS A 3 48.87 29.74 -0.09
C LYS A 3 48.64 28.24 -0.35
N THR A 4 47.43 27.77 -0.68
CA THR A 4 46.75 27.65 -2.01
C THR A 4 47.27 26.53 -2.92
N ILE A 5 46.31 25.89 -3.64
CA ILE A 5 46.38 25.13 -4.92
C ILE A 5 46.32 23.59 -4.74
N LEU A 6 45.16 22.93 -4.92
CA LEU A 6 44.51 22.44 -6.17
C LEU A 6 45.34 21.41 -6.97
N LEU A 7 44.92 20.14 -6.95
CA LEU A 7 45.06 19.24 -8.10
C LEU A 7 43.96 18.16 -8.10
N THR A 8 43.09 18.28 -9.10
CA THR A 8 42.10 17.34 -9.63
C THR A 8 42.67 15.98 -10.01
N ILE A 9 41.98 14.88 -9.67
CA ILE A 9 42.03 13.63 -10.43
C ILE A 9 40.60 13.10 -10.63
N LEU A 10 40.17 13.22 -11.87
CA LEU A 10 39.07 12.54 -12.53
C LEU A 10 39.40 11.04 -12.65
N LEU A 11 38.49 10.16 -12.24
CA LEU A 11 38.39 8.85 -12.88
C LEU A 11 36.95 8.32 -12.82
N ALA A 12 36.41 8.14 -14.03
CA ALA A 12 35.12 7.54 -14.29
C ALA A 12 35.14 6.03 -14.04
N ALA A 13 34.05 5.49 -13.51
CA ALA A 13 33.66 4.11 -13.73
C ALA A 13 32.14 4.08 -13.90
N LEU A 14 31.72 3.82 -15.15
CA LEU A 14 30.34 3.55 -15.52
C LEU A 14 29.97 2.18 -14.93
N ALA A 15 29.10 2.16 -13.93
CA ALA A 15 28.44 0.94 -13.51
C ALA A 15 27.32 0.63 -14.53
N SER A 16 27.63 -0.29 -15.45
CA SER A 16 26.66 -0.96 -16.32
C SER A 16 25.84 -1.92 -15.45
N CYS A 17 24.56 -1.62 -15.24
CA CYS A 17 23.60 -2.61 -14.77
C CYS A 17 22.65 -2.91 -15.94
N SER A 18 22.94 -4.01 -16.62
CA SER A 18 21.97 -4.70 -17.46
C SER A 18 21.23 -5.67 -16.57
N ASP A 19 19.95 -5.40 -16.28
CA ASP A 19 19.01 -6.41 -15.82
C ASP A 19 17.85 -6.43 -16.80
N SER A 20 17.99 -7.32 -17.79
CA SER A 20 16.86 -7.87 -18.50
C SER A 20 16.16 -8.82 -17.53
N ASP A 21 14.95 -8.47 -17.10
CA ASP A 21 13.98 -9.49 -16.71
C ASP A 21 12.57 -9.02 -17.08
N THR A 22 12.03 -9.72 -18.06
CA THR A 22 10.62 -9.71 -18.43
C THR A 22 9.78 -10.10 -17.22
N VAL A 23 9.04 -9.15 -16.66
CA VAL A 23 7.92 -9.46 -15.77
C VAL A 23 6.64 -9.02 -16.44
N GLN A 24 5.75 -10.00 -16.55
CA GLN A 24 4.43 -9.91 -17.14
C GLN A 24 3.69 -8.70 -16.58
N ASP A 25 3.06 -7.97 -17.49
CA ASP A 25 2.07 -6.94 -17.22
C ASP A 25 0.89 -7.57 -16.46
N ILE A 26 1.04 -7.66 -15.14
CA ILE A 26 -0.09 -7.66 -14.24
C ILE A 26 -0.47 -6.19 -14.14
N GLU A 27 -1.52 -5.82 -14.86
CA GLU A 27 -2.14 -4.50 -14.84
C GLU A 27 -2.30 -4.05 -13.38
N THR A 28 -1.32 -3.28 -12.92
CA THR A 28 -1.44 -2.53 -11.67
C THR A 28 -2.45 -1.44 -11.99
N PRO A 29 -3.53 -1.28 -11.21
CA PRO A 29 -4.37 -0.08 -11.30
C PRO A 29 -3.55 1.11 -10.81
N THR A 30 -2.65 1.58 -11.67
CA THR A 30 -1.86 2.78 -11.48
C THR A 30 -2.79 3.92 -11.86
N THR A 31 -3.74 4.24 -10.98
CA THR A 31 -4.31 5.59 -11.03
C THR A 31 -3.32 6.48 -10.30
N PRO A 32 -2.55 7.32 -11.01
CA PRO A 32 -1.74 8.33 -10.34
C PRO A 32 -2.72 9.20 -9.57
N THR A 33 -2.64 9.15 -8.24
CA THR A 33 -3.51 9.95 -7.38
C THR A 33 -3.09 11.40 -7.56
N ASN A 34 -3.80 12.12 -8.43
CA ASN A 34 -3.74 13.58 -8.41
C ASN A 34 -4.13 14.02 -6.98
N PRO A 35 -3.35 14.90 -6.33
CA PRO A 35 -3.61 15.28 -4.94
C PRO A 35 -5.00 15.92 -4.73
N THR A 36 -5.65 16.34 -5.81
CA THR A 36 -6.98 16.96 -5.81
C THR A 36 -8.16 15.98 -5.91
N THR A 37 -7.92 14.72 -6.29
CA THR A 37 -8.99 13.71 -6.39
C THR A 37 -9.29 13.06 -5.04
N SER A 38 -10.53 13.22 -4.56
CA SER A 38 -11.03 12.55 -3.35
C SER A 38 -11.04 11.04 -3.57
N ILE A 39 -10.50 10.28 -2.63
CA ILE A 39 -10.56 8.82 -2.62
C ILE A 39 -11.90 8.37 -2.03
N THR A 40 -12.53 7.38 -2.65
CA THR A 40 -13.81 6.83 -2.20
C THR A 40 -13.78 5.31 -2.19
N TYR A 41 -14.66 4.70 -1.38
CA TYR A 41 -14.63 3.26 -1.19
C TYR A 41 -14.87 2.51 -2.51
N SER A 42 -15.97 2.85 -3.19
CA SER A 42 -16.40 2.15 -4.40
C SER A 42 -15.40 2.26 -5.55
N LYS A 43 -14.69 3.40 -5.66
CA LYS A 43 -13.75 3.65 -6.77
C LYS A 43 -12.34 3.13 -6.50
N ASN A 44 -11.88 3.16 -5.25
CA ASN A 44 -10.46 2.98 -4.96
C ASN A 44 -10.17 1.88 -3.94
N VAL A 45 -10.97 1.77 -2.87
CA VAL A 45 -10.65 0.89 -1.73
C VAL A 45 -11.25 -0.50 -1.91
N LYS A 46 -12.44 -0.61 -2.51
CA LYS A 46 -13.17 -1.88 -2.59
C LYS A 46 -12.33 -2.97 -3.28
N SER A 47 -11.71 -2.68 -4.42
CA SER A 47 -10.89 -3.66 -5.14
C SER A 47 -9.68 -4.12 -4.32
N ILE A 48 -9.09 -3.24 -3.52
CA ILE A 48 -7.98 -3.58 -2.61
C ILE A 48 -8.48 -4.53 -1.51
N ILE A 49 -9.61 -4.24 -0.88
CA ILE A 49 -10.20 -5.08 0.16
C ILE A 49 -10.60 -6.45 -0.40
N ASP A 50 -11.24 -6.48 -1.57
CA ASP A 50 -11.67 -7.72 -2.22
C ASP A 50 -10.48 -8.63 -2.50
N ALA A 51 -9.38 -8.08 -3.03
CA ALA A 51 -8.19 -8.84 -3.41
C ALA A 51 -7.36 -9.32 -2.20
N ASN A 52 -7.33 -8.55 -1.11
CA ASN A 52 -6.34 -8.76 -0.03
C ASN A 52 -6.94 -9.21 1.31
N CYS A 53 -8.25 -9.09 1.52
CA CYS A 53 -8.85 -9.26 2.85
C CYS A 53 -9.93 -10.35 2.90
N ILE A 54 -10.81 -10.42 1.89
CA ILE A 54 -12.06 -11.20 1.96
C ILE A 54 -11.84 -12.71 2.01
N SER A 55 -10.70 -13.22 1.52
CA SER A 55 -10.37 -14.66 1.57
C SER A 55 -10.40 -15.23 3.00
N CYS A 56 -10.07 -14.41 4.00
CA CYS A 56 -10.18 -14.75 5.42
C CYS A 56 -11.31 -14.01 6.13
N HIS A 57 -11.60 -12.76 5.75
CA HIS A 57 -12.57 -11.88 6.40
C HIS A 57 -13.96 -11.95 5.74
N SER A 58 -14.48 -13.15 5.55
CA SER A 58 -15.84 -13.41 5.05
C SER A 58 -16.53 -14.52 5.82
N SER A 59 -17.85 -14.64 5.66
CA SER A 59 -18.65 -15.66 6.32
C SER A 59 -18.09 -17.07 6.04
N GLY A 60 -17.98 -17.88 7.09
CA GLY A 60 -17.46 -19.25 7.01
C GLY A 60 -15.93 -19.35 6.83
N ARG A 61 -15.18 -18.25 6.94
CA ARG A 61 -13.70 -18.24 6.85
C ARG A 61 -13.05 -18.01 8.22
N SER A 62 -11.73 -18.15 8.27
CA SER A 62 -10.92 -18.10 9.49
C SER A 62 -11.08 -16.81 10.30
N ALA A 63 -11.42 -15.69 9.66
CA ALA A 63 -11.65 -14.40 10.30
C ALA A 63 -13.10 -13.88 10.15
N ALA A 64 -14.07 -14.79 10.03
CA ALA A 64 -15.50 -14.46 9.91
C ALA A 64 -16.06 -13.63 11.06
N PHE A 65 -15.41 -13.60 12.23
CA PHE A 65 -15.79 -12.76 13.37
C PHE A 65 -15.55 -11.26 13.14
N ARG A 66 -14.81 -10.89 12.09
CA ARG A 66 -14.68 -9.52 11.57
C ARG A 66 -14.79 -9.55 10.04
N PRO A 67 -16.01 -9.62 9.49
CA PRO A 67 -16.19 -9.57 8.04
C PRO A 67 -15.75 -8.21 7.49
N LEU A 68 -15.26 -8.20 6.25
CA LEU A 68 -14.83 -7.00 5.51
C LEU A 68 -15.44 -6.99 4.10
N THR A 69 -16.68 -7.46 3.98
CA THR A 69 -17.37 -7.69 2.71
C THR A 69 -18.22 -6.52 2.23
N THR A 70 -18.53 -5.58 3.13
CA THR A 70 -19.35 -4.41 2.85
C THR A 70 -18.62 -3.11 3.20
N PHE A 71 -19.06 -1.99 2.61
CA PHE A 71 -18.57 -0.66 2.96
C PHE A 71 -18.65 -0.39 4.47
N ALA A 72 -19.81 -0.67 5.09
CA ALA A 72 -20.03 -0.41 6.50
C ALA A 72 -19.08 -1.21 7.40
N GLU A 73 -18.83 -2.47 7.06
CA GLU A 73 -17.88 -3.33 7.78
C GLU A 73 -16.44 -2.80 7.66
N VAL A 74 -16.01 -2.45 6.45
CA VAL A 74 -14.66 -1.91 6.21
C VAL A 74 -14.47 -0.57 6.93
N LYS A 75 -15.46 0.32 6.84
CA LYS A 75 -15.47 1.60 7.54
C LYS A 75 -15.37 1.39 9.06
N ALA A 76 -16.20 0.53 9.62
CA ALA A 76 -16.16 0.20 11.05
C ALA A 76 -14.82 -0.44 11.46
N ALA A 77 -14.17 -1.19 10.57
CA ALA A 77 -12.86 -1.76 10.83
C ALA A 77 -11.74 -0.71 10.88
N VAL A 78 -11.80 0.30 10.00
CA VAL A 78 -10.91 1.47 10.03
C VAL A 78 -11.11 2.27 11.32
N GLU A 79 -12.35 2.57 11.69
CA GLU A 79 -12.66 3.42 12.84
C GLU A 79 -12.43 2.72 14.18
N ASN A 80 -12.78 1.43 14.29
CA ASN A 80 -12.97 0.79 15.60
C ASN A 80 -12.18 -0.52 15.79
N SER A 81 -11.59 -1.08 14.73
CA SER A 81 -10.94 -2.41 14.80
C SER A 81 -9.44 -2.38 14.50
N GLY A 82 -8.87 -1.19 14.34
CA GLY A 82 -7.44 -1.01 14.13
C GLY A 82 -6.94 -1.49 12.76
N LEU A 83 -7.79 -1.55 11.72
CA LEU A 83 -7.40 -2.00 10.37
C LEU A 83 -6.12 -1.30 9.91
N LEU A 84 -6.06 0.03 10.04
CA LEU A 84 -4.89 0.83 9.64
C LEU A 84 -3.62 0.43 10.39
N ASN A 85 -3.72 0.08 11.68
CA ASN A 85 -2.57 -0.34 12.47
C ASN A 85 -2.00 -1.65 11.94
N ARG A 86 -2.86 -2.57 11.47
CA ARG A 86 -2.45 -3.91 11.03
C ARG A 86 -1.82 -3.90 9.64
N ILE A 87 -2.38 -3.13 8.70
CA ILE A 87 -1.90 -3.07 7.30
C ILE A 87 -0.59 -2.30 7.15
N GLN A 88 -0.28 -1.40 8.10
CA GLN A 88 0.94 -0.60 8.09
C GLN A 88 2.15 -1.30 8.74
N LEU A 89 1.95 -2.50 9.32
CA LEU A 89 3.05 -3.31 9.85
C LEU A 89 3.97 -3.79 8.74
N GLN A 90 5.26 -3.93 9.05
CA GLN A 90 6.28 -4.50 8.19
C GLN A 90 6.21 -6.02 8.18
N ASN A 91 6.76 -6.64 7.13
CA ASN A 91 6.88 -8.10 7.04
C ASN A 91 7.61 -8.67 8.27
N GLY A 92 7.06 -9.75 8.84
CA GLY A 92 7.60 -10.39 10.05
C GLY A 92 7.14 -9.77 11.37
N GLN A 93 6.45 -8.62 11.37
CA GLN A 93 5.89 -8.07 12.60
C GLN A 93 4.64 -8.83 13.06
N GLN A 94 4.53 -9.07 14.36
CA GLN A 94 3.40 -9.78 14.94
C GLN A 94 2.09 -9.03 14.65
N GLY A 95 1.12 -9.77 14.12
CA GLY A 95 -0.19 -9.23 13.80
C GLY A 95 -0.29 -8.56 12.43
N LEU A 96 0.74 -8.55 11.60
CA LEU A 96 0.62 -8.09 10.21
C LEU A 96 -0.61 -8.68 9.52
N MET A 97 -1.34 -7.82 8.80
CA MET A 97 -2.40 -8.22 7.88
C MET A 97 -2.17 -7.58 6.51
N PRO A 98 -2.36 -8.31 5.40
CA PRO A 98 -2.75 -9.72 5.32
C PRO A 98 -1.68 -10.69 5.87
N GLN A 99 -2.10 -11.88 6.33
CA GLN A 99 -1.18 -12.88 6.90
C GLN A 99 -0.19 -13.43 5.87
N GLY A 100 -0.55 -13.42 4.59
CA GLY A 100 0.33 -13.84 3.49
C GLY A 100 1.47 -12.86 3.18
N GLY A 101 1.47 -11.69 3.80
CA GLY A 101 2.47 -10.65 3.59
C GLY A 101 1.85 -9.26 3.46
N ARG A 102 2.67 -8.24 3.70
CA ARG A 102 2.31 -6.83 3.55
C ARG A 102 1.94 -6.55 2.08
N MET A 103 0.87 -5.79 1.87
CA MET A 103 0.48 -5.27 0.56
C MET A 103 1.49 -4.22 0.04
N SER A 104 1.35 -3.81 -1.21
CA SER A 104 2.12 -2.68 -1.75
C SER A 104 1.86 -1.40 -0.95
N GLN A 105 2.86 -0.51 -0.89
CA GLN A 105 2.71 0.77 -0.21
C GLN A 105 1.60 1.62 -0.83
N ALA A 106 1.47 1.60 -2.17
CA ALA A 106 0.41 2.33 -2.87
C ALA A 106 -1.01 1.91 -2.43
N ASN A 107 -1.25 0.62 -2.20
CA ASN A 107 -2.54 0.14 -1.71
C ASN A 107 -2.80 0.61 -0.28
N ILE A 108 -1.78 0.57 0.58
CA ILE A 108 -1.88 1.05 1.96
C ILE A 108 -2.18 2.55 1.97
N ASP A 109 -1.47 3.33 1.14
CA ASP A 109 -1.63 4.78 1.05
C ASP A 109 -3.03 5.17 0.57
N LEU A 110 -3.63 4.42 -0.35
CA LEU A 110 -5.01 4.66 -0.78
C LEU A 110 -6.02 4.46 0.36
N ILE A 111 -5.85 3.42 1.20
CA ILE A 111 -6.73 3.18 2.35
C ILE A 111 -6.51 4.25 3.42
N VAL A 112 -5.26 4.65 3.68
CA VAL A 112 -4.94 5.74 4.61
C VAL A 112 -5.51 7.07 4.12
N LYS A 113 -5.40 7.36 2.83
CA LYS A 113 -5.97 8.58 2.23
C LYS A 113 -7.48 8.56 2.27
N TRP A 114 -8.13 7.43 2.02
CA TRP A 114 -9.57 7.28 2.16
C TRP A 114 -10.04 7.61 3.59
N ASN A 115 -9.27 7.19 4.60
CA ASN A 115 -9.52 7.56 5.99
C ASN A 115 -9.42 9.08 6.20
N THR A 116 -8.37 9.73 5.67
CA THR A 116 -8.23 11.19 5.79
C THR A 116 -9.26 11.98 4.98
N ASP A 117 -9.76 11.41 3.88
CA ASP A 117 -10.79 12.02 3.01
C ASP A 117 -12.22 11.84 3.57
N GLY A 118 -12.36 11.22 4.75
CA GLY A 118 -13.62 11.13 5.50
C GLY A 118 -14.42 9.85 5.26
N LEU A 119 -13.78 8.76 4.81
CA LEU A 119 -14.38 7.42 4.68
C LEU A 119 -15.66 7.41 3.82
N LYS A 120 -15.67 8.17 2.73
CA LYS A 120 -16.82 8.30 1.82
C LYS A 120 -17.02 7.03 1.01
N GLU A 121 -18.27 6.64 0.81
CA GLU A 121 -18.60 5.49 -0.03
C GLU A 121 -18.35 5.76 -1.51
N ASN A 122 -18.79 6.93 -2.01
CA ASN A 122 -18.81 7.28 -3.44
C ASN A 122 -18.18 8.63 -3.76
#